data_AF-A0A932DMT5-F1
#
_entry.id   AF-A0A932DMT5-F1
#
_cell.length_a   1.000
_cell.length_b   1.000
_cell.length_c   1.000
_cell.angle_alpha   90.00
_cell.angle_beta   90.00
_cell.angle_gamma   90.00
#
_symmetry.space_group_name_H-M   'P 1'
#
loop_
_entity.id
_entity.type
_entity.pdbx_description
1 polymer ?
#
loop_
_entity_poly.entity_id
_entity_poly.type
_entity_poly.pdbx_seq_one_letter_code
_entity_poly.pdbx_strand_id
1 'polypeptide(L)'
;MKKDYSIVQAELVHSAREKVAKLFQDYPVKGHNLDHAERVAEHAVVIAEGEGYKDVYLCELAGLVHDIGRAIEHYKAEKRKLSHHEFSYELLRAWFNEDDRFKILGREQKIALLYTVRYHWNNAADDYELAWILRDADKLDLFGEIGIQRITEYRNGDKEKIQQDMRFEYDCLYWIRTETAKRIIEEQKLMEPVNTFYKTFLKEQIKPIVL
;
A
#
# COMPACT_ATOMS: atom_id res chain seq x y z
N MET A 1 -8.65 -7.92 16.94
CA MET A 1 -9.67 -6.99 17.48
C MET A 1 -10.95 -7.14 16.69
N LYS A 2 -12.13 -7.06 17.34
CA LYS A 2 -13.42 -7.12 16.64
C LYS A 2 -13.69 -5.71 16.08
N LYS A 3 -13.69 -5.56 14.75
CA LYS A 3 -13.89 -4.28 14.07
C LYS A 3 -15.31 -3.78 14.33
N ASP A 4 -15.48 -2.52 14.74
CA ASP A 4 -16.79 -1.93 15.06
C ASP A 4 -17.47 -1.41 13.79
N TYR A 5 -17.80 -2.33 12.88
CA TYR A 5 -18.44 -2.02 11.62
C TYR A 5 -19.93 -2.36 11.69
N SER A 6 -20.77 -1.54 11.08
CA SER A 6 -22.12 -2.00 10.74
C SER A 6 -22.05 -3.21 9.80
N ILE A 7 -23.09 -4.04 9.78
CA ILE A 7 -23.19 -5.22 8.91
C ILE A 7 -22.91 -4.84 7.46
N VAL A 8 -23.48 -3.72 7.00
CA VAL A 8 -23.36 -3.27 5.61
C VAL A 8 -21.94 -2.79 5.27
N GLN A 9 -21.23 -2.15 6.21
CA GLN A 9 -19.82 -1.79 6.05
C GLN A 9 -18.93 -3.03 5.99
N ALA A 10 -19.18 -4.02 6.85
CA ALA A 10 -18.46 -5.29 6.84
C ALA A 10 -18.67 -6.05 5.52
N GLU A 11 -19.91 -6.05 4.98
CA GLU A 11 -20.22 -6.63 3.67
C GLU A 11 -19.51 -5.92 2.52
N LEU A 12 -19.42 -4.58 2.53
CA LEU A 12 -18.65 -3.83 1.52
C LEU A 12 -17.17 -4.22 1.56
N VAL A 13 -16.55 -4.21 2.74
CA VAL A 13 -15.13 -4.55 2.91
C VAL A 13 -14.86 -5.99 2.50
N HIS A 14 -15.72 -6.93 2.92
CA HIS A 14 -15.61 -8.33 2.53
C HIS A 14 -15.72 -8.50 1.01
N SER A 15 -16.72 -7.88 0.38
CA SER A 15 -16.87 -7.92 -1.07
C SER A 15 -15.70 -7.29 -1.80
N ALA A 16 -15.14 -6.19 -1.29
CA ALA A 16 -13.97 -5.56 -1.90
C ALA A 16 -12.77 -6.51 -1.85
N ARG A 17 -12.53 -7.15 -0.70
CA ARG A 17 -11.49 -8.18 -0.55
C ARG A 17 -11.65 -9.31 -1.56
N GLU A 18 -12.86 -9.86 -1.72
CA GLU A 18 -13.11 -10.92 -2.70
C GLU A 18 -12.83 -10.47 -4.15
N LYS A 19 -13.22 -9.24 -4.50
CA LYS A 19 -12.95 -8.67 -5.83
C LYS A 19 -11.45 -8.47 -6.07
N VAL A 20 -10.72 -7.97 -5.07
CA VAL A 20 -9.27 -7.81 -5.12
C VAL A 20 -8.57 -9.17 -5.24
N ALA A 21 -8.99 -10.15 -4.44
CA ALA A 21 -8.46 -11.52 -4.48
C ALA A 21 -8.63 -12.13 -5.88
N LYS A 22 -9.84 -12.04 -6.44
CA LYS A 22 -10.13 -12.52 -7.79
C LYS A 22 -9.28 -11.79 -8.84
N LEU A 23 -9.13 -10.47 -8.72
CA LEU A 23 -8.35 -9.68 -9.67
C LEU A 23 -6.88 -10.12 -9.70
N PHE A 24 -6.25 -10.32 -8.54
CA PHE A 24 -4.86 -10.80 -8.46
C PHE A 24 -4.70 -12.29 -8.78
N GLN A 25 -5.75 -13.09 -8.65
CA GLN A 25 -5.77 -14.47 -9.13
C GLN A 25 -5.79 -14.52 -10.67
N ASP A 26 -6.65 -13.71 -11.30
CA ASP A 26 -6.76 -13.63 -12.76
C ASP A 26 -5.51 -12.99 -13.39
N TYR A 27 -4.88 -12.05 -12.66
CA TYR A 27 -3.73 -11.27 -13.12
C TYR A 27 -2.62 -11.17 -12.05
N PRO A 28 -1.83 -12.23 -11.83
CA PRO A 28 -0.82 -12.25 -10.78
C PRO A 28 0.31 -11.23 -10.98
N VAL A 29 0.70 -10.55 -9.90
CA VAL A 29 1.83 -9.61 -9.87
C VAL A 29 2.77 -9.98 -8.71
N LYS A 30 4.05 -10.21 -9.01
CA LYS A 30 5.07 -10.54 -7.98
C LYS A 30 5.27 -9.37 -7.02
N GLY A 31 5.28 -9.63 -5.72
CA GLY A 31 5.51 -8.60 -4.67
C GLY A 31 4.34 -7.63 -4.41
N HIS A 32 3.30 -7.64 -5.25
CA HIS A 32 2.08 -6.83 -5.14
C HIS A 32 0.85 -7.72 -5.38
N ASN A 33 0.60 -8.63 -4.45
CA ASN A 33 -0.53 -9.58 -4.46
C ASN A 33 -1.54 -9.23 -3.36
N LEU A 34 -2.56 -10.08 -3.19
CA LEU A 34 -3.57 -9.92 -2.13
C LEU A 34 -2.94 -9.78 -0.74
N ASP A 35 -1.89 -10.55 -0.44
CA ASP A 35 -1.25 -10.52 0.89
C ASP A 35 -0.70 -9.13 1.23
N HIS A 36 -0.13 -8.42 0.26
CA HIS A 36 0.29 -7.03 0.43
C HIS A 36 -0.91 -6.11 0.70
N ALA A 37 -1.95 -6.19 -0.13
CA ALA A 37 -3.15 -5.38 0.06
C ALA A 37 -3.81 -5.62 1.43
N GLU A 38 -3.81 -6.86 1.92
CA GLU A 38 -4.35 -7.21 3.23
C GLU A 38 -3.51 -6.64 4.39
N ARG A 39 -2.17 -6.75 4.34
CA ARG A 39 -1.32 -6.13 5.36
C ARG A 39 -1.46 -4.61 5.39
N VAL A 40 -1.51 -3.96 4.23
CA VAL A 40 -1.77 -2.51 4.15
C VAL A 40 -3.15 -2.16 4.73
N ALA A 41 -4.17 -2.96 4.43
CA ALA A 41 -5.51 -2.77 5.01
C ALA A 41 -5.51 -2.93 6.54
N GLU A 42 -4.77 -3.89 7.08
CA GLU A 42 -4.59 -4.09 8.52
C GLU A 42 -3.84 -2.92 9.17
N HIS A 43 -2.73 -2.47 8.58
CA HIS A 43 -2.01 -1.29 9.06
C HIS A 43 -2.89 -0.04 9.02
N ALA A 44 -3.69 0.14 7.96
CA ALA A 44 -4.59 1.28 7.84
C ALA A 44 -5.66 1.29 8.92
N VAL A 45 -6.16 0.12 9.34
CA VAL A 45 -7.06 -0.01 10.49
C VAL A 45 -6.37 0.39 11.78
N VAL A 46 -5.19 -0.17 12.07
CA VAL A 46 -4.45 0.13 13.30
C VAL A 46 -4.10 1.62 13.40
N ILE A 47 -3.67 2.22 12.30
CA ILE A 47 -3.37 3.66 12.23
C ILE A 47 -4.65 4.47 12.45
N ALA A 48 -5.74 4.16 11.75
CA ALA A 48 -7.00 4.88 11.90
C ALA A 48 -7.50 4.86 13.35
N GLU A 49 -7.45 3.69 14.01
CA GLU A 49 -7.86 3.54 15.41
C GLU A 49 -6.93 4.33 16.36
N GLY A 50 -5.62 4.27 16.15
CA GLY A 50 -4.64 4.98 16.97
C GLY A 50 -4.67 6.50 16.82
N GLU A 51 -5.03 7.01 15.63
CA GLU A 51 -5.23 8.44 15.36
C GLU A 51 -6.65 8.92 15.71
N GLY A 52 -7.56 8.02 16.11
CA GLY A 52 -8.96 8.36 16.43
C GLY A 52 -9.83 8.72 15.21
N TYR A 53 -9.45 8.25 14.02
CA TYR A 53 -10.21 8.44 12.79
C TYR A 53 -11.48 7.58 12.80
N LYS A 54 -12.63 8.20 12.52
CA LYS A 54 -13.94 7.56 12.69
C LYS A 54 -14.26 6.53 11.62
N ASP A 55 -13.90 6.80 10.37
CA ASP A 55 -14.24 5.96 9.23
C ASP A 55 -13.22 4.81 9.03
N VAL A 56 -12.99 4.00 10.07
CA VAL A 56 -11.99 2.92 10.08
C VAL A 56 -12.22 1.91 8.94
N TYR A 57 -13.48 1.58 8.63
CA TYR A 57 -13.81 0.69 7.51
C TYR A 57 -13.39 1.26 6.14
N LEU A 58 -13.38 2.58 6.01
CA LEU A 58 -12.94 3.27 4.78
C LEU A 58 -11.42 3.19 4.63
N CYS A 59 -10.68 3.24 5.74
CA CYS A 59 -9.24 3.01 5.78
C CYS A 59 -8.88 1.57 5.38
N GLU A 60 -9.60 0.57 5.91
CA GLU A 60 -9.43 -0.83 5.48
C GLU A 60 -9.71 -0.97 3.98
N LEU A 61 -10.82 -0.40 3.52
CA LEU A 61 -11.19 -0.43 2.11
C LEU A 61 -10.11 0.22 1.24
N ALA A 62 -9.56 1.36 1.65
CA ALA A 62 -8.47 2.04 0.94
C ALA A 62 -7.23 1.15 0.82
N GLY A 63 -6.82 0.48 1.89
CA GLY A 63 -5.69 -0.45 1.86
C GLY A 63 -5.90 -1.60 0.89
N LEU A 64 -7.09 -2.20 0.89
CA LEU A 64 -7.45 -3.30 -0.02
C LEU A 64 -7.41 -2.87 -1.50
N VAL A 65 -7.84 -1.65 -1.82
CA VAL A 65 -8.07 -1.23 -3.21
C VAL A 65 -6.98 -0.34 -3.81
N HIS A 66 -5.96 0.08 -3.05
CA HIS A 66 -5.01 1.10 -3.52
C HIS A 66 -4.22 0.68 -4.77
N ASP A 67 -3.82 -0.59 -4.84
CA ASP A 67 -2.92 -1.12 -5.87
C ASP A 67 -3.61 -2.06 -6.88
N ILE A 68 -4.96 -2.06 -6.94
CA ILE A 68 -5.71 -2.91 -7.89
C ILE A 68 -5.37 -2.65 -9.36
N GLY A 69 -4.86 -1.46 -9.68
CA GLY A 69 -4.36 -1.12 -10.99
C GLY A 69 -3.10 -1.88 -11.39
N ARG A 70 -2.30 -2.41 -10.44
CA ARG A 70 -1.10 -3.24 -10.72
C ARG A 70 -1.46 -4.47 -11.53
N ALA A 71 -2.56 -5.13 -11.16
CA ALA A 71 -3.09 -6.30 -11.83
C ALA A 71 -3.45 -6.01 -13.30
N ILE A 72 -3.78 -4.76 -13.63
CA ILE A 72 -4.16 -4.37 -15.00
C ILE A 72 -3.00 -3.75 -15.76
N GLU A 73 -2.13 -2.99 -15.10
CA GLU A 73 -0.98 -2.30 -15.69
C GLU A 73 -0.12 -3.27 -16.49
N HIS A 74 0.21 -4.43 -15.92
CA HIS A 74 1.01 -5.46 -16.60
C HIS A 74 0.32 -6.08 -17.82
N TYR A 75 -1.01 -6.16 -17.83
CA TYR A 75 -1.77 -6.89 -18.86
C TYR A 75 -2.37 -5.98 -19.94
N LYS A 76 -2.54 -4.67 -19.66
CA LYS A 76 -3.05 -3.66 -20.61
C LYS A 76 -2.02 -2.60 -20.99
N ALA A 77 -0.76 -2.77 -20.57
CA ALA A 77 0.36 -1.85 -20.85
C ALA A 77 0.41 -1.35 -22.30
N GLU A 78 0.03 -2.20 -23.27
CA GLU A 78 0.08 -1.88 -24.70
C GLU A 78 -0.96 -0.86 -25.16
N LYS A 79 -2.04 -0.59 -24.40
CA LYS A 79 -3.17 0.20 -24.91
C LYS A 79 -3.23 1.65 -24.44
N ARG A 80 -2.72 2.01 -23.24
CA ARG A 80 -2.94 3.37 -22.68
C ARG A 80 -1.78 4.03 -21.91
N LYS A 81 -0.62 3.39 -21.69
CA LYS A 81 0.52 3.95 -20.91
C LYS A 81 0.10 4.66 -19.59
N LEU A 82 -0.93 4.16 -18.92
CA LEU A 82 -1.34 4.66 -17.61
C LEU A 82 -0.53 3.92 -16.54
N SER A 83 -0.20 4.62 -15.45
CA SER A 83 0.39 4.01 -14.26
C SER A 83 -0.66 3.22 -13.46
N HIS A 84 -0.21 2.30 -12.61
CA HIS A 84 -1.09 1.55 -11.70
C HIS A 84 -2.03 2.45 -10.89
N HIS A 85 -1.57 3.58 -10.35
CA HIS A 85 -2.44 4.47 -9.55
C HIS A 85 -3.60 5.09 -10.36
N GLU A 86 -3.38 5.41 -11.64
CA GLU A 86 -4.45 5.86 -12.54
C GLU A 86 -5.42 4.71 -12.87
N PHE A 87 -4.90 3.50 -13.10
CA PHE A 87 -5.75 2.33 -13.30
C PHE A 87 -6.56 1.97 -12.05
N SER A 88 -5.97 2.06 -10.86
CA SER A 88 -6.68 1.85 -9.59
C SER A 88 -7.82 2.86 -9.44
N TYR A 89 -7.56 4.14 -9.75
CA TYR A 89 -8.58 5.18 -9.77
C TYR A 89 -9.71 4.89 -10.76
N GLU A 90 -9.41 4.56 -12.02
CA GLU A 90 -10.43 4.28 -13.04
C GLU A 90 -11.26 3.04 -12.66
N LEU A 91 -10.62 1.98 -12.16
CA LEU A 91 -11.29 0.74 -11.78
C LEU A 91 -12.19 0.92 -10.54
N LEU A 92 -11.68 1.60 -9.51
CA LEU A 92 -12.49 1.90 -8.32
C LEU A 92 -13.68 2.79 -8.67
N ARG A 93 -13.48 3.78 -9.55
CA ARG A 93 -14.58 4.62 -10.06
C ARG A 93 -15.61 3.79 -10.82
N ALA A 94 -15.21 2.78 -11.58
CA ALA A 94 -16.13 1.85 -12.22
C ALA A 94 -16.91 1.03 -11.18
N TRP A 95 -16.25 0.51 -10.14
CA TRP A 95 -16.92 -0.22 -9.06
C TRP A 95 -17.98 0.60 -8.34
N PHE A 96 -17.77 1.91 -8.16
CA PHE A 96 -18.78 2.80 -7.58
C PHE A 96 -20.09 2.89 -8.40
N ASN A 97 -20.03 2.64 -9.70
CA ASN A 97 -21.18 2.71 -10.60
C ASN A 97 -21.81 1.35 -10.86
N GLU A 98 -21.00 0.29 -10.89
CA GLU A 98 -21.41 -1.05 -11.31
C GLU A 98 -21.80 -1.96 -10.13
N ASP A 99 -21.35 -1.64 -8.92
CA ASP A 99 -21.53 -2.49 -7.76
C ASP A 99 -22.35 -1.80 -6.67
N ASP A 100 -23.57 -2.27 -6.49
CA ASP A 100 -24.55 -1.72 -5.55
C ASP A 100 -24.04 -1.67 -4.10
N ARG A 101 -23.10 -2.54 -3.72
CA ARG A 101 -22.49 -2.54 -2.38
C ARG A 101 -21.72 -1.25 -2.10
N PHE A 102 -21.18 -0.58 -3.13
CA PHE A 102 -20.49 0.71 -3.00
C PHE A 102 -21.45 1.91 -2.91
N LYS A 103 -22.78 1.71 -3.02
CA LYS A 103 -23.77 2.79 -2.85
C LYS A 103 -23.86 3.30 -1.41
N ILE A 104 -23.35 2.55 -0.43
CA ILE A 104 -23.36 2.94 0.97
C ILE A 104 -22.40 4.11 1.24
N LEU A 105 -21.38 4.27 0.39
CA LEU A 105 -20.42 5.36 0.49
C LEU A 105 -21.09 6.67 0.07
N GLY A 106 -21.06 7.65 0.97
CA GLY A 106 -21.47 9.01 0.65
C GLY A 106 -20.57 9.66 -0.41
N ARG A 107 -21.02 10.78 -0.99
CA ARG A 107 -20.25 11.51 -2.01
C ARG A 107 -18.85 11.89 -1.53
N GLU A 108 -18.73 12.37 -0.30
CA GLU A 108 -17.46 12.79 0.29
C GLU A 108 -16.50 11.61 0.49
N GLN A 109 -16.99 10.47 1.00
CA GLN A 109 -16.20 9.25 1.16
C GLN A 109 -15.71 8.71 -0.19
N LYS A 110 -16.55 8.77 -1.24
CA LYS A 110 -16.14 8.38 -2.60
C LYS A 110 -15.03 9.27 -3.15
N ILE A 111 -15.12 10.60 -2.94
CA ILE A 111 -14.08 11.54 -3.40
C ILE A 111 -12.79 11.30 -2.62
N ALA A 112 -12.86 11.20 -1.29
CA ALA A 112 -11.71 10.93 -0.44
C ALA A 112 -11.01 9.63 -0.85
N LEU A 113 -11.77 8.55 -1.04
CA LEU A 113 -11.21 7.24 -1.42
C LEU A 113 -10.55 7.30 -2.81
N LEU A 114 -11.18 7.93 -3.79
CA LEU A 114 -10.60 8.10 -5.13
C LEU A 114 -9.34 8.97 -5.12
N TYR A 115 -9.35 10.06 -4.36
CA TYR A 115 -8.18 10.93 -4.18
C TYR A 115 -7.02 10.15 -3.57
N THR A 116 -7.29 9.47 -2.47
CA THR A 116 -6.33 8.65 -1.74
C THR A 116 -5.71 7.59 -2.65
N VAL A 117 -6.54 6.82 -3.36
CA VAL A 117 -6.06 5.76 -4.27
C VAL A 117 -5.26 6.34 -5.43
N ARG A 118 -5.65 7.48 -5.99
CA ARG A 118 -4.95 8.07 -7.14
C ARG A 118 -3.59 8.68 -6.78
N TYR A 119 -3.49 9.26 -5.58
CA TYR A 119 -2.35 10.09 -5.19
C TYR A 119 -1.54 9.54 -4.01
N HIS A 120 -1.70 8.27 -3.63
CA HIS A 120 -0.91 7.64 -2.56
C HIS A 120 0.61 7.66 -2.83
N TRP A 121 1.05 7.78 -4.08
CA TRP A 121 2.47 7.95 -4.44
C TRP A 121 3.04 9.34 -4.09
N ASN A 122 2.20 10.36 -3.89
CA ASN A 122 2.62 11.73 -3.65
C ASN A 122 2.46 12.09 -2.17
N ASN A 123 3.57 12.24 -1.44
CA ASN A 123 3.55 12.55 -0.01
C ASN A 123 2.89 13.90 0.31
N ALA A 124 2.88 14.84 -0.64
CA ALA A 124 2.23 16.14 -0.49
C ALA A 124 0.72 16.13 -0.78
N ALA A 125 0.14 15.01 -1.22
CA ALA A 125 -1.29 14.92 -1.51
C ALA A 125 -2.08 14.72 -0.20
N ASP A 126 -2.42 15.80 0.50
CA ASP A 126 -2.97 15.72 1.87
C ASP A 126 -4.33 16.40 2.08
N ASP A 127 -5.14 16.49 1.01
CA ASP A 127 -6.52 17.00 1.10
C ASP A 127 -7.45 16.19 2.01
N TYR A 128 -7.10 14.94 2.33
CA TYR A 128 -7.93 14.02 3.15
C TYR A 128 -7.09 13.24 4.16
N GLU A 129 -7.63 13.04 5.37
CA GLU A 129 -6.97 12.25 6.41
C GLU A 129 -6.70 10.80 5.97
N LEU A 130 -7.66 10.23 5.24
CA LEU A 130 -7.56 8.93 4.60
C LEU A 130 -6.29 8.80 3.73
N ALA A 131 -5.84 9.89 3.10
CA ALA A 131 -4.70 9.87 2.19
C ALA A 131 -3.39 9.62 2.94
N TRP A 132 -3.16 10.29 4.07
CA TRP A 132 -1.96 10.04 4.85
C TRP A 132 -2.04 8.76 5.69
N ILE A 133 -3.24 8.34 6.13
CA ILE A 133 -3.43 7.04 6.80
C ILE A 133 -3.03 5.90 5.85
N LEU A 134 -3.54 5.91 4.60
CA LEU A 134 -3.17 4.90 3.61
C LEU A 134 -1.66 4.94 3.32
N ARG A 135 -1.10 6.14 3.13
CA ARG A 135 0.32 6.29 2.79
C ARG A 135 1.24 5.74 3.87
N ASP A 136 0.93 5.98 5.14
CA ASP A 136 1.72 5.43 6.23
C ASP A 136 1.53 3.91 6.32
N ALA A 137 0.30 3.42 6.15
CA ALA A 137 0.01 1.99 6.13
C ALA A 137 0.77 1.22 5.04
N ASP A 138 0.84 1.80 3.84
CA ASP A 138 1.57 1.24 2.70
C ASP A 138 3.09 1.26 2.94
N LYS A 139 3.62 2.38 3.47
CA LYS A 139 5.05 2.50 3.82
C LYS A 139 5.48 1.53 4.91
N LEU A 140 4.62 1.25 5.90
CA LEU A 140 4.94 0.25 6.93
C LEU A 140 5.24 -1.13 6.32
N ASP A 141 4.60 -1.47 5.18
CA ASP A 141 4.84 -2.73 4.47
C ASP A 141 6.13 -2.74 3.61
N LEU A 142 6.87 -1.63 3.58
CA LEU A 142 8.21 -1.53 3.01
C LEU A 142 9.31 -1.85 4.02
N PHE A 143 8.99 -1.84 5.32
CA PHE A 143 9.97 -2.05 6.39
C PHE A 143 9.91 -3.49 6.92
N GLY A 144 10.85 -3.82 7.83
CA GLY A 144 10.93 -5.16 8.41
C GLY A 144 11.43 -6.23 7.44
N GLU A 145 11.40 -7.48 7.89
CA GLU A 145 11.78 -8.65 7.08
C GLU A 145 10.88 -8.83 5.85
N ILE A 146 9.58 -8.53 6.00
CA ILE A 146 8.60 -8.64 4.91
C ILE A 146 8.94 -7.65 3.79
N GLY A 147 9.25 -6.39 4.10
CA GLY A 147 9.64 -5.40 3.10
C GLY A 147 10.87 -5.83 2.30
N ILE A 148 11.90 -6.32 2.98
CA ILE A 148 13.12 -6.85 2.35
C ILE A 148 12.81 -8.02 1.40
N GLN A 149 11.97 -8.96 1.86
CA GLN A 149 11.55 -10.09 1.03
C GLN A 149 10.84 -9.62 -0.23
N ARG A 150 9.87 -8.71 -0.10
CA ARG A 150 9.10 -8.17 -1.22
C ARG A 150 9.97 -7.48 -2.26
N ILE A 151 10.89 -6.61 -1.81
CA ILE A 151 11.79 -5.90 -2.72
C ILE A 151 12.72 -6.87 -3.44
N THR A 152 13.27 -7.84 -2.72
CA THR A 152 14.16 -8.86 -3.31
C THR A 152 13.43 -9.70 -4.36
N GLU A 153 12.20 -10.14 -4.06
CA GLU A 153 11.35 -10.89 -4.98
C GLU A 153 10.93 -10.06 -6.20
N TYR A 154 10.51 -8.82 -5.98
CA TYR A 154 10.05 -7.91 -7.04
C TYR A 154 11.18 -7.53 -8.00
N ARG A 155 12.39 -7.30 -7.47
CA ARG A 155 13.58 -6.95 -8.27
C ARG A 155 14.28 -8.15 -8.87
N ASN A 156 13.94 -9.37 -8.46
CA ASN A 156 14.47 -10.62 -9.03
C ASN A 156 16.01 -10.62 -9.16
N GLY A 157 16.69 -10.13 -8.11
CA GLY A 157 18.16 -10.06 -8.04
C GLY A 157 18.82 -8.88 -8.76
N ASP A 158 18.07 -7.94 -9.33
CA ASP A 158 18.59 -6.70 -9.93
C ASP A 158 19.17 -5.78 -8.84
N LYS A 159 20.49 -5.83 -8.66
CA LYS A 159 21.20 -5.09 -7.60
C LYS A 159 21.05 -3.58 -7.72
N GLU A 160 21.02 -3.02 -8.93
CA GLU A 160 20.89 -1.58 -9.11
C GLU A 160 19.52 -1.09 -8.64
N LYS A 161 18.46 -1.84 -8.97
CA LYS A 161 17.11 -1.53 -8.53
C LYS A 161 16.91 -1.76 -7.03
N ILE A 162 17.47 -2.85 -6.48
CA ILE A 162 17.45 -3.07 -5.02
C ILE A 162 18.11 -1.88 -4.32
N GLN A 163 19.27 -1.42 -4.80
CA GLN A 163 19.93 -0.25 -4.21
C GLN A 163 19.07 1.02 -4.28
N GLN A 164 18.34 1.23 -5.37
CA GLN A 164 17.42 2.37 -5.50
C GLN A 164 16.25 2.26 -4.51
N ASP A 165 15.66 1.08 -4.38
CA ASP A 165 14.55 0.84 -3.44
C ASP A 165 14.99 0.99 -1.98
N MET A 166 16.16 0.47 -1.60
CA MET A 166 16.68 0.66 -0.24
C MET A 166 16.86 2.14 0.10
N ARG A 167 17.23 2.99 -0.88
CA ARG A 167 17.31 4.44 -0.66
C ARG A 167 15.92 5.06 -0.54
N PHE A 168 14.98 4.60 -1.35
CA PHE A 168 13.59 5.04 -1.31
C PHE A 168 12.90 4.70 0.03
N GLU A 169 13.26 3.58 0.67
CA GLU A 169 12.76 3.26 2.01
C GLU A 169 13.11 4.33 3.05
N TYR A 170 14.33 4.92 3.00
CA TYR A 170 14.68 6.01 3.93
C TYR A 170 13.93 7.30 3.64
N ASP A 171 13.61 7.59 2.36
CA ASP A 171 12.70 8.68 2.01
C ASP A 171 11.30 8.39 2.57
N CYS A 172 10.80 7.15 2.41
CA CYS A 172 9.52 6.73 2.99
C CYS A 172 9.50 6.90 4.51
N LEU A 173 10.57 6.49 5.21
CA LEU A 173 10.70 6.64 6.65
C LEU A 173 10.59 8.11 7.08
N TYR A 174 11.23 9.01 6.34
CA TYR A 174 11.15 10.45 6.61
C TYR A 174 9.71 10.98 6.48
N TRP A 175 8.94 10.46 5.52
CA TRP A 175 7.58 10.91 5.23
C TRP A 175 6.48 10.27 6.08
N ILE A 176 6.81 9.39 7.02
CA ILE A 176 5.82 8.84 7.97
C ILE A 176 5.23 9.99 8.80
N ARG A 177 3.91 10.13 8.76
CA ARG A 177 3.21 11.29 9.32
C ARG A 177 2.58 11.00 10.69
N THR A 178 1.81 9.93 10.78
CA THR A 178 0.98 9.55 11.93
C THR A 178 1.83 9.09 13.10
N GLU A 179 1.42 9.46 14.31
CA GLU A 179 2.14 9.06 15.53
C GLU A 179 2.02 7.55 15.76
N THR A 180 0.91 6.96 15.33
CA THR A 180 0.69 5.52 15.39
C THR A 180 1.66 4.75 14.51
N ALA A 181 1.89 5.17 13.26
CA ALA A 181 2.88 4.52 12.40
C ALA A 181 4.31 4.69 12.93
N LYS A 182 4.67 5.87 13.45
CA LYS A 182 5.98 6.10 14.08
C LYS A 182 6.21 5.15 15.26
N ARG A 183 5.20 5.01 16.13
CA ARG A 183 5.25 4.09 17.27
C ARG A 183 5.39 2.63 16.82
N ILE A 184 4.66 2.21 15.79
CA ILE A 184 4.81 0.85 15.22
C ILE A 184 6.25 0.60 14.75
N ILE A 185 6.85 1.55 14.03
CA ILE A 185 8.23 1.44 13.54
C ILE A 185 9.22 1.29 14.70
N GLU A 186 9.05 2.08 15.77
CA GLU A 186 9.92 2.05 16.95
C GLU A 186 9.74 0.78 17.77
N GLU A 187 8.51 0.44 18.16
CA GLU A 187 8.21 -0.69 19.05
C GLU A 187 8.52 -2.04 18.40
N GLN A 188 8.25 -2.17 17.10
CA GLN A 188 8.54 -3.38 16.34
C GLN A 188 9.93 -3.36 15.70
N LYS A 189 10.69 -2.28 15.88
CA LYS A 189 12.07 -2.13 15.39
C LYS A 189 12.19 -2.40 13.89
N LEU A 190 11.22 -1.92 13.10
CA LEU A 190 11.09 -2.31 11.68
C LEU A 190 12.30 -1.91 10.82
N MET A 191 13.07 -0.90 11.24
CA MET A 191 14.28 -0.48 10.52
C MET A 191 15.54 -1.28 10.90
N GLU A 192 15.55 -2.05 12.00
CA GLU A 192 16.72 -2.88 12.37
C GLU A 192 17.09 -3.92 11.29
N PRO A 193 16.16 -4.76 10.79
CA PRO A 193 16.48 -5.71 9.71
C PRO A 193 16.83 -4.98 8.40
N VAL A 194 16.12 -3.89 8.07
CA VAL A 194 16.39 -3.06 6.88
C VAL A 194 17.82 -2.54 6.87
N ASN A 195 18.25 -1.94 7.98
CA ASN A 195 19.60 -1.40 8.15
C ASN A 195 20.65 -2.52 8.06
N THR A 196 20.37 -3.68 8.64
CA THR A 196 21.27 -4.84 8.63
C THR A 196 21.45 -5.39 7.22
N PHE A 197 20.34 -5.57 6.50
CA PHE A 197 20.33 -6.01 5.12
C PHE A 197 21.09 -5.01 4.23
N TYR A 198 20.74 -3.73 4.27
CA TYR A 198 21.36 -2.73 3.38
C TYR A 198 22.86 -2.59 3.62
N LYS A 199 23.29 -2.59 4.89
CA LYS A 199 24.72 -2.54 5.23
C LYS A 199 25.48 -3.75 4.68
N THR A 200 24.89 -4.94 4.76
CA THR A 200 25.48 -6.17 4.22
C THR A 200 25.56 -6.10 2.69
N PHE A 201 24.44 -5.73 2.05
CA PHE A 201 24.33 -5.52 0.61
C PHE A 201 25.36 -4.53 0.05
N LEU A 202 25.64 -3.42 0.76
CA LEU A 202 26.66 -2.45 0.36
C LEU A 202 28.09 -3.00 0.51
N LYS A 203 28.37 -3.74 1.60
CA LYS A 203 29.69 -4.33 1.84
C LYS A 203 30.07 -5.35 0.76
N GLU A 204 29.13 -6.18 0.32
CA GLU A 204 29.35 -7.18 -0.73
C GLU A 204 29.74 -6.59 -2.09
N GLN A 205 29.52 -5.28 -2.27
CA GLN A 205 29.81 -4.58 -3.52
C GLN A 205 31.16 -3.83 -3.50
N ILE A 206 31.87 -3.85 -2.37
CA ILE A 206 33.19 -3.22 -2.26
C ILE A 206 34.21 -4.06 -3.04
N LYS A 207 34.84 -3.46 -4.04
CA LYS A 207 35.95 -4.07 -4.80
C LYS A 207 37.28 -3.68 -4.16
N PRO A 208 38.23 -4.62 -3.97
CA PRO A 208 39.58 -4.27 -3.54
C PRO A 208 40.22 -3.27 -4.51
N ILE A 209 40.88 -2.26 -3.97
CA ILE A 209 41.70 -1.34 -4.76
C ILE A 209 43.09 -1.96 -4.88
N VAL A 210 43.53 -2.18 -6.12
CA VAL A 210 44.90 -2.61 -6.42
C VAL A 210 45.62 -1.39 -7.01
N LEU A 211 46.77 -1.06 -6.43
CA LEU A 211 47.65 0.03 -6.87
C LEU A 211 48.64 -0.47 -7.92
#